data_AF-A0AAE4VJ00-F1
#
_entry.id   AF-A0AAE4VJ00-F1
#
_cell.length_a   1.000
_cell.length_b   1.000
_cell.length_c   1.000
_cell.angle_alpha   90.00
_cell.angle_beta   90.00
_cell.angle_gamma   90.00
#
_symmetry.space_group_name_H-M   'P 1'
#
loop_
_entity.id
_entity.type
_entity.pdbx_description
1 polymer ?
#
loop_
_entity_poly.entity_id
_entity_poly.type
_entity_poly.pdbx_seq_one_letter_code
_entity_poly.pdbx_strand_id
1 'polypeptide(L)' 'MSLFDYRAAQEIVKADPPFYALIMAAMRKADTFNLAKLRAAFPDTYAEVAARYNAPGALLDSDPEEMSR' A
#
# COMPACT_ATOMS: atom_id res chain seq x y z
N MET A 1 11.74 12.29 10.07
CA MET A 1 11.32 11.30 11.08
C MET A 1 11.57 11.86 12.46
N SER A 2 10.57 11.75 13.33
CA SER A 2 10.56 12.20 14.73
C SER A 2 10.22 11.05 15.68
N LEU A 3 10.33 11.27 17.00
CA LEU A 3 9.85 10.32 18.00
C LEU A 3 8.35 10.02 17.86
N PHE A 4 7.57 11.01 17.40
CA PHE A 4 6.15 10.83 17.12
C PHE A 4 5.93 9.82 15.98
N ASP A 5 6.65 9.97 14.86
CA ASP A 5 6.55 9.03 13.73
C ASP A 5 6.96 7.62 14.13
N TYR A 6 8.00 7.49 14.97
CA TYR A 6 8.46 6.19 15.45
C TYR A 6 7.42 5.48 16.33
N ARG A 7 6.79 6.21 17.26
CA ARG A 7 5.71 5.65 18.09
C ARG A 7 4.50 5.24 17.26
N ALA A 8 4.12 6.06 16.27
CA ALA A 8 3.07 5.69 15.33
C ALA A 8 3.42 4.40 14.56
N ALA A 9 4.67 4.25 14.14
CA ALA A 9 5.14 3.01 13.51
C ALA A 9 5.04 1.80 14.45
N GLN A 10 5.34 1.95 15.75
CA GLN A 10 5.15 0.87 16.73
C GLN A 10 3.69 0.43 16.83
N GLU A 11 2.73 1.35 16.83
CA GLU A 11 1.31 1.01 16.85
C GLU A 11 0.87 0.28 15.56
N ILE A 12 1.42 0.67 14.41
CA ILE A 12 1.17 -0.03 13.15
C ILE A 12 1.70 -1.47 13.21
N VAL A 13 2.90 -1.67 13.73
CA VAL A 13 3.50 -3.01 13.87
C VAL A 13 2.67 -3.91 14.80
N LYS A 14 2.10 -3.35 15.88
CA LYS A 14 1.24 -4.14 16.80
C LYS A 14 -0.01 -4.69 16.13
N ALA A 15 -0.51 -4.04 15.09
CA ALA A 15 -1.67 -4.52 14.32
C ALA A 15 -1.32 -5.68 13.38
N ASP A 16 -0.03 -6.08 13.32
CA ASP A 16 0.51 -7.15 12.48
C ASP A 16 0.01 -7.13 11.01
N PRO A 17 0.03 -5.97 10.33
CA PRO A 17 -0.40 -5.91 8.94
C PRO A 17 0.61 -6.64 8.04
N PRO A 18 0.16 -7.21 6.90
CA PRO A 18 1.07 -7.74 5.89
C PRO A 18 2.08 -6.67 5.45
N PHE A 19 3.33 -7.06 5.25
CA PHE A 19 4.40 -6.12 4.87
C PHE A 19 4.04 -5.28 3.63
N TYR A 20 3.50 -5.90 2.58
CA TYR A 20 3.10 -5.18 1.38
C TYR A 20 1.93 -4.21 1.62
N ALA A 21 1.05 -4.45 2.60
CA ALA A 21 0.01 -3.50 2.96
C ALA A 21 0.62 -2.18 3.50
N LEU A 22 1.75 -2.26 4.23
CA LEU A 22 2.49 -1.08 4.68
C LEU A 22 3.06 -0.27 3.51
N ILE A 23 3.63 -0.96 2.52
CA ILE A 23 4.20 -0.32 1.33
C ILE A 23 3.10 0.32 0.50
N MET A 24 1.97 -0.36 0.29
CA MET A 24 0.80 0.19 -0.41
C MET A 24 0.24 1.42 0.32
N ALA A 25 0.12 1.36 1.65
CA ALA A 25 -0.31 2.51 2.45
C ALA A 25 0.68 3.68 2.35
N ALA A 26 1.99 3.40 2.38
CA ALA A 26 3.01 4.42 2.19
C ALA A 26 2.92 5.07 0.79
N MET A 27 2.71 4.29 -0.28
CA MET A 27 2.52 4.80 -1.63
C MET A 27 1.28 5.70 -1.73
N ARG A 28 0.16 5.31 -1.10
CA ARG A 28 -1.07 6.13 -1.10
C ARG A 28 -0.92 7.44 -0.32
N LYS A 29 -0.05 7.48 0.68
CA LYS A 29 0.20 8.68 1.52
C LYS A 29 1.31 9.57 0.97
N ALA A 30 2.22 9.03 0.16
CA ALA A 30 3.41 9.74 -0.30
C ALA A 30 3.09 10.91 -1.24
N ASP A 31 3.88 11.97 -1.15
CA ASP A 31 3.99 12.97 -2.20
C ASP A 31 4.65 12.39 -3.47
N THR A 32 4.68 13.17 -4.55
CA THR A 32 5.24 12.76 -5.85
C THR A 32 6.69 12.27 -5.76
N PHE A 33 7.53 12.88 -4.90
CA PHE A 33 8.95 12.55 -4.80
C PHE A 33 9.17 11.25 -4.03
N ASN A 34 8.50 11.09 -2.90
CA ASN A 34 8.55 9.87 -2.11
C ASN A 34 7.88 8.70 -2.84
N LEU A 35 6.81 8.96 -3.61
CA LEU A 35 6.18 7.96 -4.46
C LEU A 35 7.14 7.49 -5.57
N ALA A 36 7.93 8.38 -6.17
CA ALA A 36 8.93 8.00 -7.16
C ALA A 36 10.00 7.06 -6.57
N LYS A 37 10.46 7.31 -5.34
CA LYS A 37 11.40 6.42 -4.62
C LYS A 37 10.77 5.05 -4.34
N LEU A 38 9.53 5.04 -3.85
CA LEU A 38 8.80 3.81 -3.56
C LEU A 38 8.56 2.99 -4.84
N ARG A 39 8.19 3.64 -5.94
CA ARG A 39 8.04 3.01 -7.26
C ARG A 39 9.34 2.38 -7.75
N ALA A 40 10.48 3.05 -7.55
CA ALA A 40 11.78 2.51 -7.94
C ALA A 40 12.17 1.26 -7.11
N ALA A 41 11.80 1.22 -5.83
CA ALA A 41 12.12 0.11 -4.94
C ALA A 41 11.13 -1.07 -5.03
N PHE A 42 9.85 -0.80 -5.29
CA PHE A 42 8.76 -1.78 -5.31
C PHE A 42 7.89 -1.60 -6.57
N PRO A 43 8.44 -1.83 -7.78
CA PRO A 43 7.73 -1.55 -9.03
C PRO A 43 6.44 -2.36 -9.20
N ASP A 44 6.43 -3.63 -8.80
CA ASP A 44 5.25 -4.50 -8.90
C ASP A 44 4.14 -4.05 -7.95
N THR A 45 4.50 -3.67 -6.71
CA THR A 45 3.53 -3.12 -5.75
C THR A 45 2.96 -1.79 -6.24
N TYR A 46 3.76 -0.95 -6.91
CA TYR A 46 3.25 0.28 -7.51
C TYR A 46 2.27 -0.01 -8.63
N ALA A 47 2.55 -0.98 -9.51
CA ALA A 47 1.62 -1.38 -10.57
C ALA A 47 0.28 -1.83 -9.99
N GLU A 48 0.32 -2.64 -8.92
CA GLU A 48 -0.88 -3.09 -8.19
C GLU A 48 -1.69 -1.91 -7.60
N VAL A 49 -1.02 -1.01 -6.87
CA VAL A 49 -1.68 0.17 -6.28
C VAL A 49 -2.29 1.06 -7.37
N ALA A 50 -1.57 1.29 -8.46
CA ALA A 50 -2.03 2.12 -9.56
C ALA A 50 -3.23 1.50 -10.30
N ALA A 51 -3.20 0.19 -10.51
CA ALA A 51 -4.32 -0.53 -11.12
C ALA A 51 -5.57 -0.44 -10.23
N ARG A 52 -5.41 -0.72 -8.93
CA ARG A 52 -6.53 -0.72 -7.96
C ARG A 52 -7.10 0.67 -7.67
N TYR A 53 -6.27 1.72 -7.66
CA TYR A 53 -6.73 3.09 -7.39
C TYR A 53 -7.75 3.58 -8.42
N ASN A 54 -7.65 3.09 -9.66
CA ASN A 54 -8.55 3.46 -10.76
C ASN A 54 -9.70 2.47 -10.95
N ALA A 55 -9.69 1.34 -10.24
CA ALA A 55 -10.69 0.29 -10.41
C ALA A 55 -11.89 0.48 -9.46
N PRO A 56 -13.14 0.28 -9.92
CA PRO A 56 -14.31 0.28 -9.04
C PRO A 56 -14.16 -0.73 -7.90
N GLY A 57 -14.33 -0.28 -6.66
CA GLY A 57 -14.17 -1.15 -5.48
C GLY A 57 -12.75 -1.69 -5.27
N ALA A 58 -11.74 -1.16 -5.99
CA ALA A 58 -10.37 -1.66 -6.00
C ALA A 58 -10.22 -3.12 -6.45
N LEU A 59 -11.20 -3.66 -7.18
CA LEU A 59 -11.19 -5.02 -7.72
C LEU A 59 -10.59 -5.02 -9.13
N LEU A 60 -9.63 -5.92 -9.37
CA LEU A 60 -9.08 -6.15 -10.70
C LEU A 60 -9.78 -7.34 -11.37
N ASP A 61 -9.86 -7.34 -12.70
CA ASP A 61 -10.45 -8.46 -13.46
C ASP A 61 -9.74 -9.81 -13.22
N SER A 62 -8.49 -9.76 -12.74
CA SER A 62 -7.70 -10.93 -12.35
C SER A 62 -7.92 -11.37 -10.90
N ASP A 63 -8.59 -10.57 -10.08
CA ASP A 63 -8.97 -11.02 -8.75
C ASP A 63 -9.98 -12.17 -8.94
N PRO A 64 -9.80 -13.31 -8.25
CA PRO A 64 -10.80 -14.35 -8.29
C PRO A 64 -12.15 -13.74 -7.89
N GLU A 65 -13.21 -13.99 -8.66
CA GLU A 65 -14.57 -13.70 -8.20
C GLU A 65 -14.66 -14.28 -6.80
N GLU A 66 -14.82 -13.43 -5.78
CA GLU A 66 -15.12 -13.91 -4.43
C GLU A 66 -16.40 -14.73 -4.59
N MET A 67 -16.26 -16.05 -4.65
CA MET A 67 -17.39 -16.95 -4.63
C MET A 67 -18.05 -16.73 -3.26
N SER A 68 -19.10 -15.91 -3.29
CA SER A 68 -20.04 -15.67 -2.21
C SER A 68 -20.22 -16.95 -1.38
N ARG A 69 -19.73 -16.92 -0.15
CA ARG A 69 -20.03 -17.89 0.91
C ARG A 69 -20.76 -17.19 2.03
#